data_AF-A0A7J0DQ89-F1
#
_entry.id   AF-A0A7J0DQ89-F1
#
_cell.length_a   1.000
_cell.length_b   1.000
_cell.length_c   1.000
_cell.angle_alpha   90.00
_cell.angle_beta   90.00
_cell.angle_gamma   90.00
#
_symmetry.space_group_name_H-M   'P 1'
#
loop_
_entity.id
_entity.type
_entity.pdbx_description
1 polymer ?
#
loop_
_entity_poly.entity_id
_entity_poly.type
_entity_poly.pdbx_seq_one_letter_code
_entity_poly.pdbx_strand_id
1 'polypeptide(L)'
;MGNREAIGLQCIKLVFNHVKLLLCTNLHKGISIGLGPDGELRYPSYRHPATTNHIHGVGEFQCYDRNMLSHLKQHADPFGNPLGGLSGPHDAPSYDQAPNSNNFVKEHGGSWETPYGDFFLSRYSNQLISHGDRLLSLASSIFNNVPVKVSGKVPLVHSWYKNPVPPF
;
A
#
# COMPACT_ATOMS: atom_id res chain seq x y z
N MET A 1 12.05 13.44 -10.11
CA MET A 1 11.52 12.51 -9.11
C MET A 1 11.96 11.07 -9.43
N GLY A 2 13.27 10.82 -9.56
CA GLY A 2 13.77 9.54 -10.09
C GLY A 2 14.91 8.89 -9.31
N ASN A 3 15.53 9.58 -8.33
CA ASN A 3 16.77 9.08 -7.74
C ASN A 3 16.52 8.17 -6.52
N ARG A 4 15.59 8.51 -5.63
CA ARG A 4 15.39 7.75 -4.37
C ARG A 4 14.68 6.41 -4.54
N GLU A 5 13.62 6.35 -5.36
CA GLU A 5 12.97 5.07 -5.69
C GLU A 5 13.93 4.13 -6.44
N ALA A 6 14.73 4.69 -7.36
CA ALA A 6 15.76 3.94 -8.07
C ALA A 6 16.82 3.39 -7.11
N ILE A 7 17.30 4.19 -6.16
CA ILE A 7 18.21 3.74 -5.09
C ILE A 7 17.57 2.62 -4.26
N GLY A 8 16.29 2.76 -3.87
CA GLY A 8 15.56 1.75 -3.11
C GLY A 8 15.48 0.41 -3.85
N LEU A 9 15.05 0.42 -5.11
CA LEU A 9 15.01 -0.78 -5.95
C LEU A 9 16.41 -1.38 -6.18
N GLN A 10 17.44 -0.54 -6.29
CA GLN A 10 18.82 -0.99 -6.47
C GLN A 10 19.36 -1.69 -5.20
N CYS A 11 19.06 -1.16 -4.01
CA CYS A 11 19.36 -1.82 -2.75
C CYS A 11 18.65 -3.18 -2.64
N ILE A 12 17.36 -3.25 -2.98
CA ILE A 12 16.59 -4.51 -2.98
C ILE A 12 17.21 -5.52 -3.97
N LYS A 13 17.55 -5.06 -5.18
CA LYS A 13 18.23 -5.88 -6.18
C LYS A 13 19.54 -6.46 -5.66
N LEU A 14 20.34 -5.67 -4.94
CA LEU A 14 21.58 -6.15 -4.32
C LEU A 14 21.29 -7.25 -3.29
N VAL A 15 20.32 -7.03 -2.40
CA VAL A 15 19.93 -8.04 -1.39
C VAL A 15 19.48 -9.34 -2.06
N PHE A 16 18.61 -9.28 -3.07
CA PHE A 16 18.14 -10.49 -3.77
C PHE A 16 19.28 -11.27 -4.45
N ASN A 17 20.25 -10.57 -5.05
CA ASN A 17 21.41 -11.23 -5.63
C ASN A 17 22.28 -11.92 -4.57
N HIS A 18 22.51 -11.29 -3.41
CA HIS A 18 23.25 -11.93 -2.33
C HIS A 18 22.52 -13.16 -1.78
N VAL A 19 21.19 -13.05 -1.58
CA VAL A 19 20.37 -14.18 -1.16
C VAL A 19 20.41 -15.30 -2.20
N LYS A 20 20.36 -15.01 -3.51
CA LYS A 20 20.49 -16.01 -4.57
C LYS A 20 21.77 -16.83 -4.44
N LEU A 21 22.90 -16.19 -4.14
CA LEU A 21 24.18 -16.88 -3.94
C LEU A 21 24.16 -17.83 -2.74
N LEU A 22 23.44 -17.47 -1.67
CA LEU A 22 23.29 -18.29 -0.47
C LEU A 22 22.33 -19.47 -0.69
N LEU A 23 21.36 -19.33 -1.59
CA LEU A 23 20.33 -20.34 -1.87
C LEU A 23 20.78 -21.41 -2.88
N CYS A 24 22.02 -21.33 -3.38
CA CYS A 24 22.62 -22.35 -4.24
C CYS A 24 22.76 -23.74 -3.58
N THR A 25 22.37 -23.90 -2.31
CA THR A 25 22.38 -25.17 -1.60
C THR A 25 20.99 -25.49 -1.03
N ASN A 26 20.25 -26.40 -1.67
CA ASN A 26 19.14 -27.17 -1.11
C ASN A 26 17.84 -26.45 -0.68
N LEU A 27 17.53 -25.24 -1.16
CA LEU A 27 16.21 -24.64 -0.89
C LEU A 27 15.16 -25.04 -1.95
N HIS A 28 14.29 -25.99 -1.61
CA HIS A 28 13.19 -26.48 -2.48
C HIS A 28 11.80 -25.91 -2.13
N LYS A 29 11.69 -24.99 -1.16
CA LYS A 29 10.40 -24.61 -0.53
C LYS A 29 9.78 -23.29 -1.00
N GLY A 30 10.57 -22.38 -1.59
CA GLY A 30 10.11 -21.05 -2.03
C GLY A 30 10.64 -19.88 -1.20
N ILE A 31 10.48 -18.67 -1.71
CA ILE A 31 10.94 -17.41 -1.12
C ILE A 31 9.75 -16.45 -1.04
N SER A 32 9.51 -15.89 0.14
CA SER A 32 8.52 -14.82 0.33
C SER A 32 9.21 -13.45 0.31
N ILE A 33 8.72 -12.55 -0.54
CA ILE A 33 9.20 -11.18 -0.66
C ILE A 33 8.37 -10.29 0.26
N GLY A 34 9.03 -9.51 1.13
CA GLY A 34 8.37 -8.49 1.93
C GLY A 34 7.98 -7.31 1.05
N LEU A 35 6.71 -6.92 1.10
CA LEU A 35 6.12 -5.88 0.23
C LEU A 35 5.68 -4.62 0.99
N GLY A 36 5.97 -4.54 2.29
CA GLY A 36 5.50 -3.47 3.17
C GLY A 36 5.61 -3.85 4.65
N PRO A 37 4.87 -3.16 5.54
CA PRO A 37 4.81 -3.46 6.98
C PRO A 37 4.46 -4.93 7.22
N ASP A 38 5.17 -5.57 8.16
CA ASP A 38 5.06 -7.02 8.46
C ASP A 38 5.27 -7.95 7.25
N GLY A 39 5.93 -7.44 6.20
CA GLY A 39 6.15 -8.14 4.94
C GLY A 39 4.93 -8.19 4.02
N GLU A 40 3.84 -7.50 4.37
CA GLU A 40 2.56 -7.54 3.66
C GLU A 40 2.46 -6.43 2.61
N LEU A 41 1.75 -6.71 1.52
CA LEU A 41 1.38 -5.71 0.53
C LEU A 41 0.25 -4.84 1.10
N ARG A 42 0.64 -3.87 1.92
CA ARG A 42 -0.28 -2.91 2.57
C ARG A 42 0.42 -1.60 2.88
N TYR A 43 -0.37 -0.56 3.07
CA TYR A 43 0.09 0.67 3.67
C TYR A 43 0.21 0.53 5.20
N PRO A 44 1.08 1.31 5.87
CA PRO A 44 1.12 1.39 7.33
C PRO A 44 -0.06 2.21 7.88
N SER A 45 -1.29 1.84 7.52
CA SER A 45 -2.53 2.59 7.81
C SER A 45 -2.97 2.52 9.27
N TYR A 46 -2.37 1.64 10.07
CA TYR A 46 -2.66 1.44 11.48
C TYR A 46 -1.39 1.66 12.32
N ARG A 47 -1.52 2.39 13.43
CA ARG A 47 -0.48 2.43 14.46
C ARG A 47 -0.79 1.36 15.51
N HIS A 48 0.23 0.58 15.89
CA HIS A 48 0.11 -0.21 17.11
C HIS A 48 0.01 0.75 18.30
N PRO A 49 -1.05 0.65 19.12
CA PRO A 49 -1.16 1.50 20.30
C PRO A 49 0.02 1.24 21.25
N ALA A 50 0.66 2.30 21.73
CA ALA A 50 1.67 2.18 22.78
C ALA A 50 1.05 1.77 24.14
N THR A 51 -0.26 1.93 24.30
CA THR A 51 -1.01 1.58 25.51
C THR A 51 -2.39 1.00 25.17
N THR A 52 -2.94 0.18 26.06
CA THR A 52 -4.19 -0.58 25.87
C THR A 52 -5.48 0.26 25.91
N ASN A 53 -5.38 1.57 26.18
CA ASN A 53 -6.55 2.45 26.41
C ASN A 53 -6.92 3.35 25.22
N HIS A 54 -6.35 3.12 24.04
CA HIS A 54 -6.69 3.90 22.85
C HIS A 54 -7.89 3.30 22.09
N ILE A 55 -8.78 4.17 21.63
CA ILE A 55 -9.84 3.84 20.68
C ILE A 55 -9.18 3.15 19.48
N HIS A 56 -9.70 2.00 19.07
CA HIS A 56 -9.36 1.36 17.80
C HIS A 56 -9.93 2.23 16.67
N GLY A 57 -9.21 3.30 16.34
CA GLY A 57 -9.57 4.16 15.22
C GLY A 57 -9.45 3.40 13.91
N VAL A 58 -10.07 3.94 12.87
CA VAL A 58 -10.20 3.24 11.60
C VAL A 58 -8.92 3.17 10.79
N GLY A 59 -7.92 3.96 11.15
CA GLY A 59 -6.68 4.13 10.40
C GLY A 59 -6.67 5.40 9.56
N GLU A 60 -5.58 5.62 8.84
CA GLU A 60 -5.37 6.81 7.99
C GLU A 60 -4.72 6.42 6.65
N PHE A 61 -5.14 7.08 5.57
CA PHE A 61 -4.50 6.91 4.26
C PHE A 61 -3.04 7.38 4.29
N GLN A 62 -2.10 6.52 3.91
CA GLN A 62 -0.67 6.84 3.92
C GLN A 62 -0.24 7.41 2.57
N CYS A 63 -0.76 8.59 2.22
CA CYS A 63 -0.59 9.19 0.89
C CYS A 63 -0.06 10.63 0.86
N TYR A 64 0.42 11.13 2.01
CA TYR A 64 0.79 12.54 2.19
C TYR A 64 2.29 12.82 2.04
N ASP A 65 3.11 11.81 1.73
CA ASP A 65 4.53 12.04 1.51
C ASP A 65 4.78 12.74 0.16
N ARG A 66 5.87 13.51 0.10
CA ARG A 66 6.17 14.35 -1.06
C ARG A 66 6.25 13.56 -2.37
N ASN A 67 6.70 12.31 -2.34
CA ASN A 67 6.85 11.50 -3.55
C ASN A 67 5.47 11.06 -4.05
N MET A 68 4.64 10.50 -3.18
CA MET A 68 3.27 10.13 -3.56
C MET A 68 2.48 11.35 -4.06
N LEU A 69 2.58 12.49 -3.39
CA LEU A 69 1.95 13.73 -3.84
C LEU A 69 2.47 14.21 -5.20
N SER A 70 3.77 14.06 -5.48
CA SER A 70 4.31 14.37 -6.80
C SER A 70 3.90 13.37 -7.89
N HIS A 71 3.73 12.09 -7.54
CA HIS A 71 3.20 11.07 -8.45
C HIS A 71 1.73 11.37 -8.79
N LEU A 72 0.96 11.72 -7.76
CA LEU A 72 -0.42 12.19 -7.88
C LEU A 72 -0.53 13.38 -8.82
N LYS A 73 0.31 14.41 -8.65
CA LYS A 73 0.36 15.59 -9.54
C LYS A 73 0.67 15.25 -11.00
N GLN A 74 1.56 14.30 -11.25
CA GLN A 74 1.92 13.90 -12.62
C GLN A 74 0.81 13.16 -13.36
N HIS A 75 -0.10 12.56 -12.60
CA HIS A 75 -1.17 11.72 -13.12
C HIS A 75 -2.56 12.30 -12.79
N ALA A 76 -2.65 13.55 -12.34
CA ALA A 76 -3.93 14.24 -12.20
C ALA A 76 -4.46 14.52 -13.61
N ASP A 77 -5.49 13.78 -14.00
CA ASP A 77 -6.09 13.81 -15.34
C ASP A 77 -6.97 15.09 -15.52
N PRO A 78 -7.23 15.55 -16.77
CA PRO A 78 -7.71 16.90 -17.11
C PRO A 78 -9.21 17.12 -16.88
N PHE A 79 -9.88 16.28 -16.09
CA PHE A 79 -11.32 16.36 -15.79
C PHE A 79 -11.75 17.58 -14.95
N GLY A 80 -10.91 18.61 -14.88
CA GLY A 80 -11.29 19.91 -14.32
C GLY A 80 -11.51 19.92 -12.81
N ASN A 81 -11.10 18.88 -12.08
CA ASN A 81 -11.12 18.89 -10.61
C ASN A 81 -9.69 19.05 -10.05
N PRO A 82 -9.14 20.27 -9.99
CA PRO A 82 -7.79 20.54 -9.52
C PRO A 82 -7.56 20.16 -8.05
N LEU A 83 -8.60 19.88 -7.26
CA LEU A 83 -8.50 19.55 -5.84
C LEU A 83 -8.45 18.04 -5.57
N GLY A 84 -9.03 17.22 -6.46
CA GLY A 84 -9.18 15.76 -6.26
C GLY A 84 -7.89 14.93 -6.44
N GLY A 85 -6.76 15.55 -6.79
CA GLY A 85 -5.52 14.85 -7.13
C GLY A 85 -4.26 15.44 -6.49
N LEU A 86 -4.39 16.30 -5.48
CA LEU A 86 -3.24 16.99 -4.86
C LEU A 86 -2.90 16.51 -3.45
N SER A 87 -3.77 15.72 -2.82
CA SER A 87 -3.59 15.15 -1.48
C SER A 87 -4.51 13.94 -1.30
N GLY A 88 -4.42 13.28 -0.14
CA GLY A 88 -5.48 12.39 0.33
C GLY A 88 -6.82 13.12 0.52
N PRO A 89 -7.91 12.36 0.71
CA PRO A 89 -9.24 12.91 0.86
C PRO A 89 -9.34 13.84 2.07
N HIS A 90 -9.83 15.05 1.83
CA HIS A 90 -9.92 16.12 2.84
C HIS A 90 -10.87 15.80 4.00
N ASP A 91 -11.75 14.83 3.80
CA ASP A 91 -12.82 14.42 4.69
C ASP A 91 -12.63 12.99 5.21
N ALA A 92 -11.41 12.46 5.13
CA ALA A 92 -11.02 11.17 5.69
C ALA A 92 -10.58 11.27 7.16
N PRO A 93 -10.69 10.16 7.91
CA PRO A 93 -10.28 10.11 9.30
C PRO A 93 -8.77 10.09 9.49
N SER A 94 -8.34 10.69 10.60
CA SER A 94 -7.03 10.46 11.22
C SER A 94 -7.03 9.13 11.99
N TYR A 95 -5.83 8.62 12.27
CA TYR A 95 -5.60 7.33 12.94
C TYR A 95 -6.56 6.99 14.09
N ASP A 96 -6.78 7.94 15.01
CA ASP A 96 -7.49 7.69 16.28
C ASP A 96 -8.99 8.01 16.21
N GLN A 97 -9.50 8.33 15.03
CA GLN A 97 -10.88 8.75 14.84
C GLN A 97 -11.83 7.56 14.60
N ALA A 98 -13.05 7.66 15.13
CA ALA A 98 -14.08 6.64 14.99
C ALA A 98 -14.63 6.58 13.54
N PRO A 99 -15.14 5.42 13.08
CA PRO A 99 -15.60 5.22 11.69
C PRO A 99 -16.63 6.25 11.18
N ASN A 100 -17.43 6.83 12.06
CA ASN A 100 -18.49 7.79 11.70
C ASN A 100 -18.15 9.25 12.02
N SER A 101 -16.92 9.54 12.44
CA SER A 101 -16.52 10.88 12.84
C SER A 101 -16.27 11.82 11.65
N ASN A 102 -16.06 11.27 10.44
CA ASN A 102 -15.84 12.05 9.21
C ASN A 102 -16.73 11.56 8.07
N ASN A 103 -16.70 12.27 6.93
CA ASN A 103 -17.61 12.00 5.81
C ASN A 103 -17.09 10.93 4.85
N PHE A 104 -15.78 10.69 4.77
CA PHE A 104 -15.24 9.82 3.72
C PHE A 104 -15.63 8.36 3.89
N VAL A 105 -15.62 7.81 5.10
CA VAL A 105 -15.84 6.37 5.39
C VAL A 105 -17.17 6.07 6.09
N LYS A 106 -18.18 6.94 5.90
CA LYS A 106 -19.52 6.70 6.46
C LYS A 106 -20.19 5.48 5.83
N GLU A 107 -20.95 4.75 6.63
CA GLU A 107 -21.70 3.56 6.19
C GLU A 107 -22.67 3.85 5.04
N HIS A 108 -23.32 5.02 5.04
CA HIS A 108 -24.26 5.44 4.02
C HIS A 108 -23.99 6.89 3.60
N GLY A 109 -23.91 7.14 2.29
CA GLY A 109 -23.70 8.48 1.75
C GLY A 109 -22.31 9.02 2.06
N GLY A 110 -21.33 8.13 2.25
CA GLY A 110 -19.94 8.52 2.45
C GLY A 110 -19.28 8.94 1.14
N SER A 111 -18.27 9.80 1.22
CA SER A 111 -17.58 10.27 0.00
C SER A 111 -16.91 9.13 -0.78
N TRP A 112 -16.61 8.01 -0.14
CA TRP A 112 -16.13 6.77 -0.78
C TRP A 112 -17.09 6.22 -1.86
N GLU A 113 -18.39 6.50 -1.78
CA GLU A 113 -19.41 6.07 -2.75
C GLU A 113 -19.55 7.03 -3.95
N THR A 114 -18.84 8.17 -3.92
CA THR A 114 -18.93 9.19 -4.97
C THR A 114 -17.86 8.98 -6.06
N PRO A 115 -17.99 9.59 -7.25
CA PRO A 115 -16.93 9.56 -8.26
C PRO A 115 -15.58 10.08 -7.76
N TYR A 116 -15.59 10.99 -6.78
CA TYR A 116 -14.39 11.48 -6.11
C TYR A 116 -13.73 10.39 -5.25
N GLY A 117 -14.53 9.64 -4.47
CA GLY A 117 -14.06 8.51 -3.68
C GLY A 117 -13.53 7.38 -4.54
N ASP A 118 -14.27 7.01 -5.58
CA ASP A 118 -13.86 5.97 -6.54
C ASP A 118 -12.53 6.33 -7.23
N PHE A 119 -12.38 7.57 -7.70
CA PHE A 119 -11.14 8.05 -8.26
C PHE A 119 -9.97 7.92 -7.27
N PHE A 120 -10.14 8.40 -6.04
CA PHE A 120 -9.09 8.32 -5.03
C PHE A 120 -8.72 6.88 -4.69
N LEU A 121 -9.71 6.03 -4.39
CA LEU A 121 -9.49 4.63 -4.00
C LEU A 121 -8.88 3.81 -5.12
N SER A 122 -9.32 4.01 -6.36
CA SER A 122 -8.71 3.39 -7.55
C SER A 122 -7.24 3.79 -7.70
N ARG A 123 -6.92 5.08 -7.49
CA ARG A 123 -5.54 5.57 -7.56
C ARG A 123 -4.66 5.08 -6.41
N TYR A 124 -5.22 5.01 -5.20
CA TYR A 124 -4.51 4.55 -4.01
C TYR A 124 -4.20 3.05 -4.10
N SER A 125 -5.19 2.22 -4.44
CA SER A 125 -5.02 0.77 -4.62
C SER A 125 -4.09 0.42 -5.79
N ASN A 126 -4.20 1.11 -6.94
CA ASN A 126 -3.32 0.87 -8.08
C ASN A 126 -1.83 1.17 -7.80
N GLN A 127 -1.54 2.14 -6.92
CA GLN A 127 -0.16 2.40 -6.50
C GLN A 127 0.42 1.23 -5.71
N LEU A 128 -0.38 0.65 -4.81
CA LEU A 128 0.02 -0.52 -4.04
C LEU A 128 0.22 -1.75 -4.95
N ILE A 129 -0.70 -2.00 -5.89
CA ILE A 129 -0.57 -3.08 -6.89
C ILE A 129 0.71 -2.90 -7.71
N SER A 130 0.97 -1.69 -8.22
CA SER A 130 2.17 -1.38 -9.00
C SER A 130 3.47 -1.52 -8.19
N HIS A 131 3.42 -1.27 -6.87
CA HIS A 131 4.55 -1.55 -5.98
C HIS A 131 4.82 -3.05 -5.87
N GLY A 132 3.78 -3.84 -5.62
CA GLY A 132 3.87 -5.31 -5.56
C GLY A 132 4.41 -5.90 -6.85
N ASP A 133 3.88 -5.47 -8.00
CA ASP A 133 4.32 -5.93 -9.32
C ASP A 133 5.81 -5.67 -9.56
N ARG A 134 6.28 -4.44 -9.31
CA ARG A 134 7.70 -4.08 -9.48
C ARG A 134 8.63 -4.97 -8.65
N LEU A 135 8.30 -5.23 -7.38
CA LEU A 135 9.14 -6.04 -6.50
C LEU A 135 9.10 -7.53 -6.83
N LEU A 136 7.91 -8.07 -7.12
CA LEU A 136 7.74 -9.49 -7.45
C LEU A 136 8.32 -9.81 -8.83
N SER A 137 8.17 -8.92 -9.81
CA SER A 137 8.80 -9.05 -11.13
C SER A 137 10.33 -8.99 -11.03
N LEU A 138 10.88 -8.09 -10.21
CA LEU A 138 12.32 -8.04 -9.95
C LEU A 138 12.83 -9.33 -9.28
N ALA A 139 12.11 -9.83 -8.27
CA ALA A 139 12.46 -11.09 -7.61
C ALA A 139 12.39 -12.27 -8.60
N SER A 140 11.30 -12.38 -9.36
CA SER A 140 11.10 -13.42 -10.37
C SER A 140 12.23 -13.42 -11.41
N SER A 141 12.63 -12.23 -11.89
CA SER A 141 13.75 -12.08 -12.82
C SER A 141 15.08 -12.56 -12.22
N ILE A 142 15.36 -12.27 -10.95
CA ILE A 142 16.61 -12.68 -10.30
C ILE A 142 16.62 -14.18 -10.00
N PHE A 143 15.51 -14.74 -9.54
CA PHE A 143 15.41 -16.14 -9.13
C PHE A 143 14.94 -17.10 -10.23
N ASN A 144 14.79 -16.64 -11.48
CA ASN A 144 14.28 -17.43 -12.61
C ASN A 144 14.98 -18.79 -12.84
N ASN A 145 16.28 -18.88 -12.53
CA ASN A 145 17.09 -20.07 -12.71
C ASN A 145 17.31 -20.86 -11.41
N VAL A 146 16.56 -20.52 -10.35
CA VAL A 146 16.57 -21.23 -9.06
C VAL A 146 15.22 -21.94 -8.93
N PRO A 147 15.16 -23.23 -8.54
CA PRO A 147 13.92 -23.99 -8.44
C PRO A 147 13.10 -23.60 -7.20
N VAL A 148 12.73 -22.32 -7.09
CA VAL A 148 11.97 -21.73 -5.97
C VAL A 148 10.74 -21.00 -6.48
N LYS A 149 9.64 -21.12 -5.73
CA LYS A 149 8.45 -20.29 -5.94
C LYS A 149 8.66 -18.93 -5.27
N VAL A 150 8.43 -17.85 -6.00
CA VAL A 150 8.38 -16.48 -5.45
C VAL A 150 6.95 -16.17 -5.04
N SER A 151 6.76 -15.62 -3.84
CA SER A 151 5.45 -15.18 -3.35
C SER A 151 5.53 -13.87 -2.59
N GLY A 152 4.40 -13.16 -2.47
CA GLY A 152 4.20 -12.04 -1.55
C GLY A 152 3.06 -12.34 -0.60
N LYS A 153 2.98 -11.60 0.51
CA LYS A 153 1.91 -11.73 1.50
C LYS A 153 0.89 -10.59 1.32
N VAL A 154 -0.40 -10.92 1.40
CA VAL A 154 -1.51 -9.94 1.41
C VAL A 154 -2.12 -9.97 2.82
N PRO A 155 -2.48 -8.81 3.41
CA PRO A 155 -3.10 -8.77 4.73
C PRO A 155 -4.43 -9.52 4.77
N LEU A 156 -4.70 -10.18 5.90
CA LEU A 156 -6.02 -10.76 6.18
C LEU A 156 -6.93 -9.71 6.82
N VAL A 157 -7.78 -9.09 6.02
CA VAL A 157 -8.71 -8.05 6.50
C VAL A 157 -10.03 -8.67 6.96
N HIS A 158 -10.01 -9.28 8.14
CA HIS A 158 -11.16 -10.02 8.70
C HIS A 158 -12.15 -9.12 9.45
N SER A 159 -11.71 -8.00 10.02
CA SER A 159 -12.51 -7.15 10.91
C SER A 159 -13.63 -6.36 10.22
N TRP A 160 -13.61 -6.28 8.88
CA TRP A 160 -14.52 -5.44 8.09
C TRP A 160 -15.47 -6.21 7.18
N TYR A 161 -15.41 -7.55 7.15
CA TYR A 161 -16.28 -8.36 6.27
C TYR A 161 -17.78 -8.20 6.53
N LYS A 162 -18.17 -7.72 7.73
CA LYS A 162 -19.57 -7.46 8.11
C LYS A 162 -20.00 -6.00 7.97
N ASN A 163 -19.10 -5.10 7.59
CA ASN A 163 -19.37 -3.67 7.45
C ASN A 163 -19.18 -3.27 5.98
N PRO A 164 -20.07 -2.48 5.38
CA PRO A 164 -19.94 -2.03 3.99
C PRO A 164 -18.82 -0.99 3.79
N VAL A 165 -18.14 -0.59 4.87
CA VAL A 165 -17.08 0.42 4.85
C VAL A 165 -15.76 -0.19 4.37
N PRO A 166 -15.08 0.43 3.39
CA PRO A 166 -13.80 -0.08 2.90
C PRO A 166 -12.72 -0.02 4.01
N PRO A 167 -11.97 -1.12 4.23
CA PRO A 167 -10.83 -1.09 5.14
C PRO A 167 -9.67 -0.27 4.57
N PHE A 168 -8.85 0.29 5.47
CA PHE A 168 -7.63 1.05 5.15
C PHE A 168 -6.40 0.17 4.86
#